data_AF-A0A7J4FL04-F1
#
_entry.id   AF-A0A7J4FL04-F1
#
_cell.length_a   1.000
_cell.length_b   1.000
_cell.length_c   1.000
_cell.angle_alpha   90.00
_cell.angle_beta   90.00
_cell.angle_gamma   90.00
#
_symmetry.space_group_name_H-M   'P 1'
#
loop_
_entity.id
_entity.type
_entity.pdbx_description
1 polymer ?
#
loop_
_entity_poly.entity_id
_entity_poly.type
_entity_poly.pdbx_seq_one_letter_code
_entity_poly.pdbx_strand_id
1 'polypeptide(L)'
;MDFPSLIKHLIPKGRWLERTILLLGFIFLDFLVTAISCRTPYAEANLYARSFMQRYGIVQGLALFNFLFVIPIYAVLVLDSHLIEHTQRCRTKTEIIIDVALGWLIAGARFNGAMSWLWDAPHIIRQTTGFAVYLAVAIPFFYLFPKRFDYTGSFVAIRKRETES
;
A
#
# COMPACT_ATOMS: atom_id res chain seq x y z
N MET A 1 -1.41 22.83 21.36
CA MET A 1 -0.92 21.94 20.29
C MET A 1 -2.13 21.44 19.54
N ASP A 2 -2.33 21.95 18.33
CA ASP A 2 -3.59 21.75 17.62
C ASP A 2 -3.56 20.42 16.87
N PHE A 3 -4.23 19.41 17.43
CA PHE A 3 -4.45 18.09 16.83
C PHE A 3 -4.81 18.12 15.32
N PRO A 4 -5.61 19.08 14.81
CA PRO A 4 -5.92 19.16 13.38
C PRO A 4 -4.69 19.36 12.48
N SER A 5 -3.67 20.05 12.97
CA SER A 5 -2.44 20.32 12.21
C SER A 5 -1.53 19.10 12.10
N LEU A 6 -1.51 18.26 13.14
CA LEU A 6 -0.80 16.98 13.17
C LEU A 6 -1.49 15.95 12.28
N ILE A 7 -2.83 15.87 12.32
CA ILE A 7 -3.61 14.98 11.45
C ILE A 7 -3.38 15.32 9.97
N LYS A 8 -3.27 16.61 9.64
CA LYS A 8 -2.95 17.06 8.27
C LYS A 8 -1.54 16.66 7.82
N HIS A 9 -0.59 16.51 8.75
CA HIS A 9 0.75 15.97 8.47
C HIS A 9 0.77 14.44 8.44
N LEU A 10 -0.19 13.76 9.05
CA LEU A 10 -0.25 12.29 9.04
C LEU A 10 -0.81 11.72 7.72
N ILE A 11 -1.35 12.55 6.83
CA ILE A 11 -1.91 12.12 5.55
C ILE A 11 -0.87 12.36 4.43
N PRO A 12 -0.47 11.31 3.67
CA PRO A 12 0.41 11.48 2.52
C PRO A 12 -0.27 12.34 1.45
N LYS A 13 0.49 13.24 0.80
CA LYS A 13 -0.07 14.23 -0.14
C LYS A 13 0.08 13.80 -1.60
N GLY A 14 -0.91 14.14 -2.44
CA GLY A 14 -0.84 13.98 -3.90
C GLY A 14 -0.63 12.52 -4.33
N ARG A 15 0.35 12.28 -5.22
CA ARG A 15 0.67 10.94 -5.76
C ARG A 15 1.02 9.90 -4.67
N TRP A 16 1.49 10.34 -3.49
CA TRP A 16 1.77 9.44 -2.37
C TRP A 16 0.49 8.86 -1.73
N LEU A 17 -0.61 9.60 -1.76
CA LEU A 17 -1.92 9.11 -1.32
C LEU A 17 -2.40 7.99 -2.24
N GLU A 18 -2.26 8.17 -3.55
CA GLU A 18 -2.65 7.16 -4.55
C GLU A 18 -1.81 5.88 -4.41
N ARG A 19 -0.49 6.01 -4.21
CA ARG A 19 0.40 4.88 -3.88
C ARG A 19 -0.04 4.14 -2.63
N THR A 20 -0.42 4.89 -1.60
CA THR A 20 -0.90 4.32 -0.34
C THR A 20 -2.21 3.55 -0.56
N ILE A 21 -3.16 4.11 -1.30
CA ILE A 21 -4.43 3.45 -1.64
C ILE A 21 -4.18 2.16 -2.42
N LEU A 22 -3.27 2.20 -3.41
CA LEU A 22 -2.93 1.03 -4.21
C LEU A 22 -2.31 -0.09 -3.36
N LEU A 23 -1.36 0.25 -2.48
CA LEU A 23 -0.76 -0.70 -1.55
C LEU A 23 -1.77 -1.26 -0.55
N LEU A 24 -2.62 -0.41 0.00
CA LEU A 24 -3.69 -0.84 0.90
C LEU A 24 -4.65 -1.80 0.17
N GLY A 25 -4.95 -1.52 -1.10
CA GLY A 25 -5.74 -2.40 -1.96
C GLY A 25 -5.10 -3.78 -2.16
N PHE A 26 -3.80 -3.84 -2.44
CA PHE A 26 -3.07 -5.12 -2.52
C PHE A 26 -3.07 -5.89 -1.19
N ILE A 27 -2.84 -5.19 -0.08
CA ILE A 27 -2.87 -5.76 1.28
C ILE A 27 -4.26 -6.30 1.61
N PHE A 28 -5.31 -5.60 1.19
CA PHE A 28 -6.70 -6.02 1.40
C PHE A 28 -7.11 -7.17 0.47
N LEU A 29 -6.63 -7.19 -0.77
CA LEU A 29 -6.85 -8.31 -1.68
C LEU A 29 -6.19 -9.58 -1.15
N ASP A 30 -4.95 -9.49 -0.68
CA ASP A 30 -4.23 -10.56 0.01
C ASP A 30 -5.02 -11.08 1.21
N PHE A 31 -5.56 -10.15 2.03
CA PHE A 31 -6.44 -10.49 3.14
C PHE A 31 -7.68 -11.28 2.67
N LEU A 32 -8.40 -10.80 1.65
CA LEU A 32 -9.61 -11.44 1.16
C LEU A 32 -9.34 -12.83 0.59
N VAL A 33 -8.34 -12.94 -0.29
CA VAL A 33 -7.98 -14.21 -0.94
C VAL A 33 -7.60 -15.23 0.13
N THR A 34 -6.77 -14.83 1.10
CA THR A 34 -6.33 -15.70 2.18
C THR A 34 -7.47 -16.05 3.13
N ALA A 35 -8.32 -15.08 3.51
CA ALA A 35 -9.43 -15.33 4.43
C ALA A 35 -10.49 -16.27 3.84
N ILE A 36 -10.77 -16.18 2.54
CA ILE A 36 -11.78 -17.00 1.85
C ILE A 36 -11.23 -18.39 1.53
N SER A 37 -9.97 -18.47 1.12
CA SER A 37 -9.43 -19.67 0.47
C SER A 37 -8.47 -20.47 1.35
N CYS A 38 -7.86 -19.86 2.36
CA CYS A 38 -6.99 -20.56 3.30
C CYS A 38 -7.84 -21.37 4.29
N ARG A 39 -7.83 -22.70 4.13
CA ARG A 39 -8.59 -23.63 5.00
C ARG A 39 -7.88 -23.94 6.32
N THR A 40 -6.55 -23.81 6.37
CA THR A 40 -5.79 -24.12 7.58
C THR A 40 -4.63 -23.13 7.79
N PRO A 41 -4.36 -22.68 9.03
CA PRO A 41 -3.26 -21.75 9.33
C PRO A 41 -1.88 -22.27 8.88
N TYR A 42 -1.70 -23.59 8.86
CA TYR A 42 -0.44 -24.24 8.46
C TYR A 42 -0.13 -24.14 6.98
N ALA A 43 -1.11 -23.77 6.15
CA ALA A 43 -0.92 -23.59 4.73
C ALA A 43 -0.22 -22.25 4.42
N GLU A 44 -0.32 -21.27 5.33
CA GLU A 44 0.31 -19.96 5.17
C GLU A 44 1.84 -20.06 5.32
N ALA A 45 2.59 -19.67 4.29
CA ALA A 45 4.06 -19.70 4.31
C ALA A 45 4.66 -18.61 5.22
N ASN A 46 3.96 -17.50 5.46
CA ASN A 46 4.46 -16.46 6.35
C ASN A 46 4.35 -16.92 7.81
N LEU A 47 5.51 -17.17 8.44
CA LEU A 47 5.61 -17.62 9.84
C LEU A 47 4.89 -16.70 10.82
N TYR A 48 4.96 -15.38 10.61
CA TYR A 48 4.30 -14.42 11.47
C TYR A 48 2.78 -14.49 11.29
N ALA A 49 2.30 -14.43 10.05
CA ALA A 49 0.86 -14.54 9.76
C ALA A 49 0.29 -15.87 10.30
N ARG A 50 1.01 -16.98 10.10
CA ARG A 50 0.67 -18.30 10.67
C ARG A 50 0.53 -18.26 12.18
N SER A 51 1.50 -17.68 12.90
CA SER A 51 1.44 -17.58 14.36
C SER A 51 0.23 -16.78 14.85
N PHE A 52 -0.12 -15.70 14.15
CA PHE A 52 -1.31 -14.90 14.48
C PHE A 52 -2.61 -15.65 14.17
N MET A 53 -2.70 -16.33 13.03
CA MET A 53 -3.87 -17.16 12.67
C MET A 53 -4.09 -18.31 13.65
N GLN A 54 -3.03 -18.94 14.15
CA GLN A 54 -3.13 -20.01 15.13
C GLN A 54 -3.63 -19.52 16.49
N ARG A 55 -3.21 -18.32 16.92
CA ARG A 55 -3.56 -17.78 18.24
C ARG A 55 -4.94 -17.12 18.28
N TYR A 56 -5.35 -16.46 17.22
CA TYR A 56 -6.58 -15.65 17.18
C TYR A 56 -7.63 -16.17 16.17
N GLY A 57 -7.35 -17.26 15.45
CA GLY A 57 -8.17 -17.74 14.34
C GLY A 57 -7.80 -17.06 13.02
N ILE A 58 -8.19 -17.67 11.89
CA ILE A 58 -7.73 -17.29 10.54
C ILE A 58 -8.05 -15.82 10.24
N VAL A 59 -9.32 -15.43 10.32
CA VAL A 59 -9.77 -14.07 9.93
C VAL A 59 -9.23 -13.01 10.89
N GLN A 60 -9.41 -13.20 12.20
CA GLN A 60 -9.02 -12.22 13.22
C GLN A 60 -7.50 -12.11 13.34
N GLY A 61 -6.77 -13.23 13.30
CA GLY A 61 -5.31 -13.25 13.31
C GLY A 61 -4.72 -12.57 12.09
N LEU A 62 -5.26 -12.84 10.89
CA LEU A 62 -4.80 -12.19 9.67
C LEU A 62 -5.14 -10.69 9.67
N ALA A 63 -6.32 -10.30 10.16
CA ALA A 63 -6.68 -8.88 10.30
C ALA A 63 -5.74 -8.13 11.25
N LEU A 64 -5.42 -8.72 12.41
CA LEU A 64 -4.52 -8.14 13.38
C LEU A 64 -3.09 -8.02 12.84
N PHE A 65 -2.60 -9.08 12.19
CA PHE A 65 -1.29 -9.07 11.53
C PHE A 65 -1.21 -7.97 10.46
N ASN A 66 -2.22 -7.88 9.59
CA ASN A 66 -2.29 -6.88 8.55
C ASN A 66 -2.33 -5.46 9.12
N PHE A 67 -3.12 -5.22 10.16
CA PHE A 67 -3.19 -3.93 10.82
C PHE A 67 -1.83 -3.51 11.39
N LEU A 68 -1.15 -4.41 12.11
CA LEU A 68 0.17 -4.16 12.67
C LEU A 68 1.23 -3.90 11.57
N PHE A 69 1.12 -4.58 10.44
CA PHE A 69 2.08 -4.45 9.34
C PHE A 69 1.86 -3.18 8.50
N VAL A 70 0.61 -2.72 8.37
CA VAL A 70 0.25 -1.49 7.65
C VAL A 70 0.79 -0.24 8.35
N ILE A 71 0.81 -0.22 9.69
CA ILE A 71 1.26 0.94 10.48
C ILE A 71 2.68 1.42 10.10
N PRO A 72 3.74 0.57 10.13
CA PRO A 72 5.08 1.02 9.77
C PRO A 72 5.20 1.37 8.28
N ILE A 73 4.49 0.68 7.39
CA ILE A 73 4.46 1.01 5.96
C ILE A 73 3.89 2.41 5.76
N TYR A 74 2.76 2.70 6.40
CA TYR A 74 2.11 3.99 6.33
C TYR A 74 2.99 5.10 6.91
N ALA A 75 3.67 4.85 8.03
CA ALA A 75 4.61 5.80 8.62
C ALA A 75 5.76 6.16 7.66
N VAL A 76 6.34 5.16 6.97
CA VAL A 76 7.39 5.39 5.97
C VAL A 76 6.86 6.20 4.79
N LEU A 77 5.68 5.87 4.27
CA LEU A 77 5.05 6.59 3.14
C LEU A 77 4.73 8.05 3.49
N VAL A 78 4.27 8.31 4.72
CA VAL A 78 4.02 9.66 5.22
C VAL A 78 5.33 10.44 5.33
N LEU A 79 6.36 9.87 5.97
CA LEU A 79 7.66 10.51 6.11
C LEU A 79 8.25 10.86 4.73
N ASP A 80 8.22 9.90 3.81
CA ASP A 80 8.77 10.09 2.48
C ASP A 80 8.00 11.14 1.67
N SER A 81 6.65 11.17 1.79
CA SER A 81 5.81 12.21 1.20
C SER A 81 6.23 13.63 1.64
N HIS A 82 6.67 13.81 2.88
CA HIS A 82 7.11 15.12 3.39
C HIS A 82 8.58 15.41 3.07
N LEU A 83 9.46 14.41 3.09
CA LEU A 83 10.87 14.58 2.75
C LEU A 83 11.09 14.93 1.27
N ILE A 84 10.29 14.34 0.37
CA ILE A 84 10.36 14.62 -1.07
C ILE A 84 9.77 16.00 -1.42
N GLU A 85 8.82 16.52 -0.64
CA GLU A 85 8.33 17.90 -0.79
C GLU A 85 9.50 18.90 -0.63
N HIS A 86 10.46 18.60 0.25
CA HIS A 86 11.67 19.39 0.44
C HIS A 86 12.79 19.12 -0.58
N THR A 87 12.81 17.95 -1.23
CA THR A 87 13.94 17.50 -2.07
C THR A 87 13.53 17.37 -3.55
N GLN A 88 13.09 18.48 -4.16
CA GLN A 88 12.57 18.48 -5.54
C GLN A 88 13.54 17.94 -6.59
N ARG A 89 14.85 18.10 -6.39
CA ARG A 89 15.88 17.76 -7.40
C ARG A 89 16.06 16.25 -7.62
N CYS A 90 15.68 15.42 -6.65
CA CYS A 90 15.80 13.95 -6.73
C CYS A 90 14.46 13.22 -6.85
N ARG A 91 13.34 13.97 -6.87
CA ARG A 91 11.98 13.46 -6.77
C ARG A 91 11.71 12.23 -7.64
N THR A 92 11.98 12.30 -8.93
CA THR A 92 11.65 11.21 -9.87
C THR A 92 12.45 9.94 -9.64
N LYS A 93 13.74 10.05 -9.27
CA LYS A 93 14.58 8.87 -9.02
C LYS A 93 14.18 8.18 -7.72
N THR A 94 13.95 8.96 -6.67
CA THR A 94 13.52 8.43 -5.37
C THR A 94 12.12 7.81 -5.48
N GLU A 95 11.20 8.44 -6.20
CA GLU A 95 9.86 7.92 -6.48
C GLU A 95 9.88 6.52 -7.12
N ILE A 96 10.79 6.27 -8.08
CA ILE A 96 10.94 4.97 -8.76
C ILE A 96 11.58 3.93 -7.84
N ILE A 97 12.65 4.29 -7.13
CA ILE A 97 13.33 3.37 -6.20
C ILE A 97 12.35 2.89 -5.12
N ILE A 98 11.52 3.80 -4.62
CA ILE A 98 10.54 3.49 -3.60
C ILE A 98 9.44 2.60 -4.16
N ASP A 99 8.92 2.84 -5.36
CA ASP A 99 7.95 1.92 -5.98
C ASP A 99 8.54 0.53 -6.21
N VAL A 100 9.81 0.44 -6.62
CA VAL A 100 10.50 -0.85 -6.77
C VAL A 100 10.66 -1.55 -5.42
N ALA A 101 11.08 -0.84 -4.38
CA ALA A 101 11.25 -1.39 -3.05
C ALA A 101 9.91 -1.83 -2.45
N LEU A 102 8.87 -1.00 -2.53
CA LEU A 102 7.53 -1.31 -2.06
C LEU A 102 6.92 -2.47 -2.84
N GLY A 103 7.08 -2.50 -4.16
CA GLY A 103 6.62 -3.61 -4.99
C GLY A 103 7.29 -4.93 -4.60
N TRP A 104 8.61 -4.93 -4.43
CA TRP A 104 9.36 -6.16 -4.14
C TRP A 104 9.13 -6.67 -2.72
N LEU A 105 9.20 -5.76 -1.73
CA LEU A 105 9.14 -6.10 -0.31
C LEU A 105 7.72 -6.27 0.21
N ILE A 106 6.74 -5.51 -0.32
CA ILE A 106 5.36 -5.59 0.13
C ILE A 106 4.58 -6.49 -0.82
N ALA A 107 4.37 -6.07 -2.07
CA ALA A 107 3.47 -6.80 -2.97
C ALA A 107 4.00 -8.20 -3.31
N GLY A 108 5.30 -8.32 -3.58
CA GLY A 108 5.95 -9.61 -3.80
C GLY A 108 5.86 -10.54 -2.58
N ALA A 109 6.21 -10.05 -1.39
CA ALA A 109 6.18 -10.88 -0.18
C ALA A 109 4.75 -11.31 0.20
N ARG A 110 3.77 -10.42 0.02
CA ARG A 110 2.34 -10.70 0.27
C ARG A 110 1.82 -11.75 -0.71
N PHE A 111 2.06 -11.56 -2.01
CA PHE A 111 1.69 -12.53 -3.02
C PHE A 111 2.34 -13.91 -2.80
N ASN A 112 3.59 -13.94 -2.36
CA ASN A 112 4.26 -15.19 -1.99
C ASN A 112 3.57 -15.93 -0.84
N GLY A 113 3.07 -15.19 0.17
CA GLY A 113 2.24 -15.70 1.25
C GLY A 113 0.88 -16.21 0.76
N ALA A 114 0.08 -15.34 0.15
CA ALA A 114 -1.25 -15.70 -0.34
C ALA A 114 -1.26 -16.84 -1.36
N MET A 115 -0.26 -16.93 -2.23
CA MET A 115 -0.19 -18.00 -3.24
C MET A 115 0.53 -19.26 -2.72
N SER A 116 1.06 -19.25 -1.50
CA SER A 116 1.87 -20.38 -1.00
C SER A 116 1.13 -21.70 -0.89
N TRP A 117 -0.17 -21.65 -0.66
CA TRP A 117 -1.04 -22.82 -0.56
C TRP A 117 -1.86 -23.06 -1.83
N LEU A 118 -1.90 -22.09 -2.74
CA LEU A 118 -2.65 -22.18 -4.01
C LEU A 118 -1.76 -22.61 -5.17
N TRP A 119 -0.51 -22.15 -5.20
CA TRP A 119 0.43 -22.40 -6.27
C TRP A 119 1.74 -22.96 -5.74
N ASP A 120 1.99 -24.24 -6.04
CA ASP A 120 3.22 -24.95 -5.70
C ASP A 120 4.39 -24.53 -6.61
N ALA A 121 4.77 -23.26 -6.49
CA ALA A 121 5.93 -22.68 -7.14
C ALA A 121 7.01 -22.31 -6.11
N PRO A 122 8.29 -22.25 -6.50
CA PRO A 122 9.36 -21.72 -5.66
C PRO A 122 9.04 -20.31 -5.15
N HIS A 123 9.50 -20.00 -3.93
CA HIS A 123 9.31 -18.72 -3.26
C HIS A 123 9.71 -17.51 -4.14
N ILE A 124 10.83 -17.62 -4.87
CA ILE A 124 11.33 -16.57 -5.77
C ILE A 124 10.34 -16.31 -6.92
N ILE A 125 9.75 -17.37 -7.49
CA ILE A 125 8.83 -17.25 -8.63
C ILE A 125 7.54 -16.56 -8.20
N ARG A 126 6.97 -16.97 -7.04
CA ARG A 126 5.79 -16.30 -6.49
C ARG A 126 6.07 -14.85 -6.14
N GLN A 127 7.18 -14.55 -5.45
CA GLN A 127 7.54 -13.17 -5.10
C GLN A 127 7.75 -12.28 -6.32
N THR A 128 8.47 -12.78 -7.33
CA THR A 128 8.70 -12.06 -8.58
C THR A 128 7.40 -11.82 -9.34
N THR A 129 6.47 -12.77 -9.29
CA THR A 129 5.14 -12.63 -9.91
C THR A 129 4.33 -11.53 -9.21
N GLY A 130 4.28 -11.52 -7.88
CA GLY A 130 3.62 -10.46 -7.12
C GLY A 130 4.23 -9.07 -7.38
N PHE A 131 5.56 -9.01 -7.48
CA PHE A 131 6.28 -7.80 -7.86
C PHE A 131 5.93 -7.33 -9.28
N ALA A 132 5.92 -8.25 -10.26
CA ALA A 132 5.58 -7.95 -11.64
C ALA A 132 4.13 -7.45 -11.78
N VAL A 133 3.19 -8.07 -11.06
CA VAL A 133 1.78 -7.64 -11.01
C VAL A 133 1.68 -6.23 -10.42
N TYR A 134 2.39 -5.94 -9.33
CA TYR A 134 2.42 -4.59 -8.76
C TYR A 134 2.95 -3.57 -9.75
N LEU A 135 4.10 -3.83 -10.39
CA LEU A 135 4.68 -2.92 -11.39
C LEU A 135 3.76 -2.75 -12.61
N ALA A 136 3.13 -3.81 -13.08
CA ALA A 136 2.20 -3.76 -14.21
C ALA A 136 0.98 -2.88 -13.94
N VAL A 137 0.59 -2.68 -12.67
CA VAL A 137 -0.47 -1.74 -12.29
C VAL A 137 0.11 -0.35 -11.95
N ALA A 138 1.22 -0.29 -11.24
CA ALA A 138 1.85 0.96 -10.79
C ALA A 138 2.41 1.79 -11.97
N ILE A 139 3.02 1.14 -12.97
CA ILE A 139 3.62 1.83 -14.13
C ILE A 139 2.55 2.57 -14.96
N PRO A 140 1.44 1.94 -15.36
CA PRO A 140 0.33 2.63 -16.02
C PRO A 140 -0.25 3.76 -15.19
N PHE A 141 -0.46 3.52 -13.89
CA PHE A 141 -1.21 4.41 -13.02
C PHE A 141 -0.42 5.66 -12.62
N PHE A 142 0.89 5.54 -12.39
CA PHE A 142 1.72 6.65 -11.91
C PHE A 142 2.58 7.32 -12.99
N TYR A 143 2.96 6.59 -14.05
CA TYR A 143 3.97 7.05 -15.00
C TYR A 143 3.45 7.26 -16.43
N LEU A 144 2.56 6.38 -16.93
CA LEU A 144 2.03 6.48 -18.31
C LEU A 144 0.78 7.35 -18.43
N PHE A 145 -0.12 7.27 -17.46
CA PHE A 145 -1.27 8.17 -17.36
C PHE A 145 -1.09 9.09 -16.17
N PRO A 146 -0.28 10.16 -16.27
CA PRO A 146 -0.32 11.24 -15.29
C PRO A 146 -1.67 11.94 -15.47
N LYS A 147 -2.73 11.33 -14.95
CA LYS A 147 -4.07 11.88 -15.02
C LYS A 147 -4.02 13.13 -14.13
N ARG A 148 -4.07 14.28 -14.79
CA ARG A 148 -4.44 15.61 -14.27
C ARG A 148 -5.62 15.47 -13.30
N PHE A 149 -5.35 15.19 -12.03
CA PHE A 149 -6.34 15.23 -10.96
C PHE A 149 -5.88 16.26 -9.92
N ASP A 150 -5.73 17.51 -10.38
CA ASP A 150 -5.80 18.70 -9.53
C ASP A 150 -7.23 18.86 -8.99
N TYR A 151 -7.68 17.93 -8.15
CA TYR A 151 -8.96 18.07 -7.43
C TYR A 151 -8.85 18.99 -6.21
N THR A 152 -7.75 19.73 -6.07
CA THR A 152 -7.62 20.76 -5.04
C THR A 152 -8.01 22.16 -5.55
N GLY A 153 -8.15 22.35 -6.88
CA GLY A 153 -8.58 23.63 -7.46
C GLY A 153 -10.10 23.83 -7.57
N SER A 154 -10.87 22.75 -7.76
CA SER A 154 -12.31 22.87 -8.06
C SER A 154 -13.17 23.16 -6.81
N PHE A 155 -12.86 22.58 -5.65
CA PHE A 155 -13.62 22.82 -4.42
C PHE A 155 -13.37 24.21 -3.80
N VAL A 156 -12.16 24.76 -3.96
CA VAL A 156 -11.86 26.12 -3.49
C VAL A 156 -12.52 27.18 -4.39
N ALA A 157 -12.61 26.92 -5.69
CA ALA A 157 -13.30 27.83 -6.63
C ALA A 157 -14.82 27.86 -6.43
N ILE A 158 -15.44 26.73 -6.06
CA ILE A 158 -16.89 26.67 -5.80
C ILE A 158 -17.24 27.39 -4.49
N ARG A 159 -16.44 27.20 -3.41
CA ARG A 159 -16.70 27.86 -2.13
C ARG A 159 -16.50 29.37 -2.16
N LYS A 160 -15.65 29.88 -3.05
CA LYS A 160 -15.41 31.32 -3.20
C LYS A 160 -16.55 32.05 -3.94
N ARG A 161 -17.32 31.34 -4.79
CA ARG A 161 -18.50 31.93 -5.46
C ARG A 161 -19.73 32.06 -4.56
N GLU A 162 -19.89 31.19 -3.56
CA GLU A 162 -21.02 31.27 -2.63
C GLU A 162 -20.85 32.35 -1.55
N THR A 163 -19.64 32.90 -1.38
CA THR A 163 -19.36 33.95 -0.39
C THR A 163 -19.34 35.37 -0.99
N GLU A 164 -19.51 35.51 -2.30
CA GLU A 164 -19.54 36.78 -3.03
C GLU A 164 -20.90 37.04 -3.75
N SER A 165 -21.96 36.29 -3.42
CA SER A 165 -23.32 36.50 -3.93
C SER A 165 -24.31 36.91 -2.85
#